data_AF-A0AAV6GGE5-F1
#
_entry.id   AF-A0AAV6GGE5-F1
#
_cell.length_a   1.000
_cell.length_b   1.000
_cell.length_c   1.000
_cell.angle_alpha   90.00
_cell.angle_beta   90.00
_cell.angle_gamma   90.00
#
_symmetry.space_group_name_H-M   'P 1'
#
loop_
_entity.id
_entity.type
_entity.pdbx_description
1 polymer ?
#
loop_
_entity_poly.entity_id
_entity_poly.type
_entity_poly.pdbx_seq_one_letter_code
_entity_poly.pdbx_strand_id
1 'polypeptide(L)'
;MLIKEYRIPMPLSVEEYRIAQLYMIQKKSREETCGEGSGVEILENRPYADGPGGEGQYTHKVYHIGQHIPGWFRSILPKAALRVEEESWNAYPYTRTRYTCPFVEKFSIDIETHYKPDTGTKEDVFNLSSSEKPREP
;
A
#
# COMPACT_ATOMS: atom_id res chain seq x y z
N MET A 1 -6.25 -5.51 -15.89
CA MET A 1 -5.66 -5.66 -14.54
C MET A 1 -4.37 -6.42 -14.70
N LEU A 2 -3.25 -5.89 -14.21
CA LEU A 2 -1.96 -6.56 -14.22
C LEU A 2 -1.66 -6.99 -12.78
N ILE A 3 -1.44 -8.29 -12.57
CA ILE A 3 -1.14 -8.85 -11.26
C ILE A 3 0.31 -9.32 -11.27
N LYS A 4 1.05 -8.98 -10.21
CA LYS A 4 2.42 -9.44 -9.99
C LYS A 4 2.58 -9.78 -8.51
N GLU A 5 3.12 -10.96 -8.24
CA GLU A 5 3.49 -11.39 -6.91
C GLU A 5 5.00 -11.15 -6.70
N TYR A 6 5.36 -10.49 -5.60
CA TYR A 6 6.75 -10.28 -5.20
C TYR A 6 7.01 -11.09 -3.93
N ARG A 7 7.87 -12.10 -4.02
CA ARG A 7 8.31 -12.90 -2.87
C ARG A 7 9.63 -12.33 -2.35
N ILE A 8 9.65 -11.88 -1.10
CA ILE A 8 10.81 -11.22 -0.47
C ILE A 8 11.23 -12.02 0.78
N PRO A 9 12.11 -13.02 0.66
CA PRO A 9 12.67 -13.72 1.81
C PRO A 9 13.53 -12.77 2.65
N MET A 10 13.31 -12.77 3.96
CA MET A 10 14.01 -11.89 4.90
C MET A 10 14.69 -12.73 5.99
N PRO A 11 15.89 -12.35 6.48
CA PRO A 11 16.56 -13.00 7.59
C PRO A 11 15.97 -12.56 8.95
N LEU A 12 14.64 -12.54 9.04
CA LEU A 12 13.87 -12.15 10.23
C LEU A 12 12.71 -13.12 10.39
N SER A 13 12.41 -13.48 11.63
CA SER A 13 11.14 -14.14 11.94
C SER A 13 9.96 -13.20 11.66
N VAL A 14 8.76 -13.78 11.52
CA VAL A 14 7.52 -13.02 11.35
C VAL A 14 7.29 -12.07 12.53
N GLU A 15 7.69 -12.44 13.75
CA GLU A 15 7.52 -11.56 14.91
C GLU A 15 8.53 -10.40 14.90
N GLU A 16 9.79 -10.64 14.56
CA GLU A 16 10.79 -9.57 14.42
C GLU A 16 10.42 -8.59 13.30
N TYR A 17 9.91 -9.12 12.18
CA TYR A 17 9.46 -8.27 11.08
C TYR A 17 8.28 -7.37 11.49
N ARG A 18 7.37 -7.84 12.35
CA ARG A 18 6.27 -7.02 12.87
C ARG A 18 6.79 -5.77 13.59
N ILE A 19 7.78 -5.95 14.46
CA ILE A 19 8.40 -4.85 15.21
C ILE A 19 9.10 -3.88 14.24
N ALA A 20 9.86 -4.43 13.29
CA ALA A 20 10.54 -3.63 12.27
C ALA A 20 9.55 -2.84 11.39
N GLN A 21 8.44 -3.45 10.98
CA GLN A 21 7.39 -2.81 10.18
C GLN A 21 6.80 -1.60 10.91
N LEU A 22 6.41 -1.76 12.18
CA LEU A 22 5.85 -0.68 12.99
C LEU A 22 6.85 0.48 13.14
N TYR A 23 8.11 0.16 13.40
CA TYR A 23 9.18 1.17 13.45
C TYR A 23 9.32 1.91 12.11
N MET A 24 9.35 1.17 11.00
CA MET A 24 9.49 1.75 9.65
C MET A 24 8.30 2.62 9.28
N ILE A 25 7.07 2.24 9.65
CA ILE A 25 5.87 3.05 9.44
C ILE A 25 6.00 4.39 10.20
N GLN A 26 6.39 4.35 11.48
CA GLN A 26 6.57 5.58 12.28
C GLN A 26 7.69 6.46 11.74
N LYS A 27 8.84 5.86 11.39
CA LYS A 27 9.98 6.58 10.83
C LYS A 27 9.61 7.23 9.49
N LYS A 28 8.97 6.47 8.60
CA LYS A 28 8.54 6.97 7.28
C LYS A 28 7.51 8.08 7.41
N SER A 29 6.55 7.94 8.32
CA SER A 29 5.57 8.99 8.63
C SER A 29 6.25 10.30 9.04
N ARG A 30 7.27 10.23 9.91
CA ARG A 30 8.05 11.40 10.33
C ARG A 30 8.85 12.03 9.17
N GLU A 31 9.41 11.23 8.29
CA GLU A 31 10.17 11.72 7.12
C GLU A 31 9.26 12.38 6.06
N GLU A 32 8.06 11.84 5.86
CA GLU A 32 7.09 12.31 4.85
C GLU A 32 6.27 13.53 5.29
N THR A 33 6.31 13.87 6.58
CA THR A 33 5.66 15.09 7.11
C THR A 33 6.57 16.30 6.87
N CYS A 34 6.45 16.98 5.71
CA CYS A 34 7.27 18.15 5.37
C CYS A 34 6.47 19.29 4.69
N GLY A 35 5.97 20.25 5.48
CA GLY A 35 5.63 21.62 5.02
C GLY A 35 4.37 21.82 4.17
N GLU A 36 3.87 23.07 4.10
CA GLU A 36 2.69 23.43 3.30
C GLU A 36 2.90 23.15 1.79
N GLY A 37 2.07 22.26 1.21
CA GLY A 37 1.96 22.08 -0.23
C GLY A 37 2.80 20.96 -0.86
N SER A 38 3.51 20.15 -0.06
CA SER A 38 4.21 18.94 -0.47
C SER A 38 4.20 17.94 0.68
N GLY A 39 3.89 16.67 0.44
CA GLY A 39 3.97 15.63 1.48
C GLY A 39 2.70 14.80 1.65
N VAL A 40 2.63 14.12 2.80
CA VAL A 40 1.59 13.16 3.17
C VAL A 40 0.69 13.73 4.25
N GLU A 41 -0.60 13.86 3.94
CA GLU A 41 -1.64 14.23 4.89
C GLU A 41 -2.27 12.95 5.46
N ILE A 42 -2.36 12.83 6.79
CA ILE A 42 -3.05 11.70 7.44
C ILE A 42 -4.47 12.15 7.75
N LEU A 43 -5.46 11.64 7.02
CA LEU A 43 -6.88 11.98 7.20
C LEU A 43 -7.53 11.15 8.30
N GLU A 44 -7.18 9.86 8.38
CA GLU A 44 -7.77 8.95 9.35
C GLU A 44 -6.75 7.94 9.86
N ASN A 45 -6.81 7.64 11.15
CA ASN A 45 -6.00 6.61 11.79
C ASN A 45 -6.79 6.03 12.97
N ARG A 46 -7.41 4.87 12.78
CA ARG A 46 -8.30 4.26 13.78
C ARG A 46 -8.25 2.74 13.77
N PRO A 47 -8.57 2.07 14.88
CA PRO A 47 -8.82 0.64 14.87
C PRO A 47 -10.07 0.28 14.03
N TYR A 48 -10.14 -0.96 13.58
CA TYR A 48 -11.32 -1.57 12.94
C TYR A 48 -11.47 -3.03 13.37
N ALA A 49 -12.70 -3.56 13.34
CA ALA A 49 -13.00 -4.93 13.74
C ALA A 49 -13.50 -5.84 12.58
N ASP A 50 -13.98 -5.25 11.48
CA ASP A 50 -14.61 -5.98 10.37
C ASP A 50 -14.08 -5.50 9.00
N GLY A 51 -12.79 -5.72 8.74
CA GLY A 51 -12.14 -5.32 7.49
C GLY A 51 -11.26 -6.40 6.89
N PRO A 52 -10.50 -6.09 5.82
CA PRO A 52 -9.56 -7.02 5.21
C PRO A 52 -8.60 -7.62 6.25
N GLY A 53 -8.61 -8.94 6.41
CA GLY A 53 -7.79 -9.62 7.43
C GLY A 53 -8.40 -9.70 8.84
N GLY A 54 -9.64 -9.23 9.04
CA GLY A 54 -10.35 -9.31 10.31
C GLY A 54 -10.35 -7.98 11.05
N GLU A 55 -9.63 -7.93 12.18
CA GLU A 55 -9.46 -6.72 13.01
C GLU A 55 -8.04 -6.15 12.87
N GLY A 56 -7.88 -4.85 13.02
CA GLY A 56 -6.57 -4.21 12.90
C GLY A 56 -6.60 -2.69 12.96
N GLN A 57 -5.58 -2.07 12.36
CA GLN A 57 -5.47 -0.62 12.23
C GLN A 57 -5.75 -0.16 10.80
N TYR A 58 -6.64 0.81 10.64
CA TYR A 58 -6.96 1.46 9.39
C TYR A 58 -6.31 2.83 9.33
N THR A 59 -5.71 3.18 8.19
CA THR A 59 -5.23 4.54 7.91
C THR A 59 -5.66 5.01 6.54
N HIS A 60 -6.08 6.27 6.45
CA HIS A 60 -6.34 6.96 5.20
C HIS A 60 -5.37 8.15 5.08
N LYS A 61 -4.59 8.19 4.00
CA LYS A 61 -3.63 9.26 3.73
C LYS A 61 -3.81 9.84 2.34
N VAL A 62 -3.46 11.11 2.18
CA VAL A 62 -3.42 11.79 0.88
C VAL A 62 -1.99 12.22 0.58
N TYR A 63 -1.48 11.77 -0.56
CA TYR A 63 -0.17 12.14 -1.07
C TYR A 63 -0.32 13.30 -2.07
N HIS A 64 0.33 14.42 -1.78
CA HIS A 64 0.39 15.58 -2.68
C HIS A 64 1.57 15.46 -3.64
N ILE A 65 1.37 14.76 -4.76
CA ILE A 65 2.45 14.40 -5.70
C ILE A 65 2.79 15.48 -6.75
N GLY A 66 2.30 16.71 -6.57
CA GLY A 66 2.40 17.76 -7.58
C GLY A 66 3.82 18.13 -8.05
N GLN A 67 4.84 17.86 -7.23
CA GLN A 67 6.25 18.09 -7.57
C GLN A 67 7.00 16.83 -8.03
N HIS A 68 6.44 15.63 -7.81
CA HIS A 68 7.09 14.34 -8.09
C HIS A 68 6.67 13.69 -9.42
N ILE A 69 5.74 14.33 -10.13
CA ILE A 69 5.23 13.88 -11.43
C ILE A 69 6.08 14.44 -12.58
N PRO A 70 6.35 13.67 -13.65
CA PRO A 70 7.00 14.17 -14.87
C PRO A 70 6.33 15.43 -15.44
N GLY A 71 7.11 16.42 -15.88
CA GLY A 71 6.59 17.72 -16.32
C GLY A 71 5.52 17.68 -17.40
N TRP A 72 5.61 16.73 -18.36
CA TRP A 72 4.62 16.53 -19.41
C TRP A 72 3.26 16.05 -18.89
N PHE A 73 3.24 15.31 -17.77
CA PHE A 73 2.01 14.86 -17.12
C PHE A 73 1.42 15.97 -16.24
N ARG A 74 2.26 16.84 -15.65
CA ARG A 74 1.80 18.01 -14.89
C ARG A 74 1.09 19.05 -15.76
N SER A 75 1.50 19.23 -17.02
CA SER A 75 0.89 20.22 -17.94
C SER A 75 -0.50 19.84 -18.43
N ILE A 76 -0.90 18.57 -18.33
CA ILE A 76 -2.22 18.07 -18.75
C ILE A 76 -3.19 17.88 -17.59
N LEU A 77 -2.73 18.01 -16.33
CA LEU A 77 -3.53 17.79 -15.15
C LEU A 77 -4.07 19.09 -14.54
N PRO A 78 -5.36 19.14 -14.16
CA PRO A 78 -5.88 20.20 -13.28
C PRO A 78 -5.08 20.25 -11.97
N LYS A 79 -4.85 21.43 -11.39
CA LYS A 79 -4.12 21.56 -10.12
C LYS A 79 -4.73 20.73 -8.97
N ALA A 80 -6.04 20.44 -9.03
CA ALA A 80 -6.76 19.59 -8.08
C ALA A 80 -6.50 18.08 -8.26
N ALA A 81 -5.96 17.65 -9.41
CA ALA A 81 -5.75 16.25 -9.79
C ALA A 81 -4.43 15.64 -9.26
N LEU A 82 -3.64 16.41 -8.50
CA LEU A 82 -2.30 16.02 -8.04
C LEU A 82 -2.33 15.34 -6.67
N ARG A 83 -3.33 14.50 -6.44
CA ARG A 83 -3.56 13.78 -5.17
C ARG A 83 -3.69 12.29 -5.45
N VAL A 84 -3.03 11.49 -4.62
CA VAL A 84 -3.21 10.04 -4.55
C VAL A 84 -3.72 9.72 -3.16
N GLU A 85 -4.83 9.01 -3.09
CA GLU A 85 -5.40 8.52 -1.83
C GLU A 85 -4.81 7.14 -1.53
N GLU A 86 -4.37 6.94 -0.30
CA GLU A 86 -3.90 5.66 0.23
C GLU A 86 -4.84 5.22 1.35
N GLU A 87 -5.52 4.12 1.16
CA GLU A 87 -6.25 3.41 2.21
C GLU A 87 -5.44 2.17 2.59
N SER A 88 -5.08 2.02 3.87
CA SER A 88 -4.32 0.87 4.37
C SER A 88 -5.02 0.20 5.54
N TRP A 89 -5.11 -1.13 5.47
CA TRP A 89 -5.62 -2.02 6.51
C TRP A 89 -4.49 -2.91 7.00
N ASN A 90 -4.05 -2.71 8.23
CA ASN A 90 -3.02 -3.50 8.87
C ASN A 90 -3.63 -4.45 9.91
N ALA A 91 -3.78 -5.73 9.54
CA ALA A 91 -4.19 -6.84 10.38
C ALA A 91 -3.08 -7.89 10.43
N TYR A 92 -1.88 -7.48 10.87
CA TYR A 92 -0.69 -8.33 10.86
C TYR A 92 -0.99 -9.75 11.40
N PRO A 93 -0.63 -10.84 10.68
CA PRO A 93 0.35 -10.93 9.59
C PRO A 93 -0.24 -10.77 8.17
N TYR A 94 -1.33 -10.02 8.03
CA TYR A 94 -1.89 -9.60 6.75
C TYR A 94 -1.97 -8.07 6.67
N THR A 95 -1.66 -7.52 5.50
CA THR A 95 -1.89 -6.11 5.24
C THR A 95 -2.43 -5.92 3.84
N ARG A 96 -3.33 -4.96 3.67
CA ARG A 96 -3.79 -4.51 2.36
C ARG A 96 -3.65 -3.00 2.27
N THR A 97 -3.13 -2.51 1.16
CA THR A 97 -3.02 -1.08 0.87
C THR A 97 -3.53 -0.81 -0.53
N ARG A 98 -4.46 0.13 -0.66
CA ARG A 98 -5.04 0.55 -1.93
C ARG A 98 -4.66 1.99 -2.20
N TYR A 99 -4.10 2.22 -3.38
CA TYR A 99 -3.87 3.55 -3.93
C TYR A 99 -4.89 3.84 -5.04
N THR A 100 -5.54 4.99 -4.96
CA THR A 100 -6.45 5.51 -5.98
C THR A 100 -6.06 6.93 -6.37
N CYS A 101 -6.37 7.32 -7.60
CA CYS A 101 -6.24 8.71 -8.03
C CYS A 101 -7.62 9.23 -8.44
N PRO A 102 -8.22 10.19 -7.73
CA PRO A 102 -9.56 10.70 -8.03
C PRO A 102 -9.72 11.21 -9.47
N PHE A 103 -8.64 11.67 -10.11
CA PHE A 103 -8.68 12.17 -11.49
C PHE A 103 -8.63 11.06 -12.55
N VAL A 104 -8.03 9.92 -12.21
CA VAL A 104 -7.92 8.77 -13.10
C VAL A 104 -8.70 7.64 -12.45
N GLU A 105 -10.02 7.69 -12.55
CA GLU A 105 -10.94 6.72 -11.90
C GLU A 105 -10.60 5.25 -12.22
N LYS A 106 -9.96 4.99 -13.37
CA LYS A 106 -9.53 3.65 -13.79
C LYS A 106 -8.15 3.23 -13.27
N PHE A 107 -7.40 4.13 -12.63
CA PHE A 107 -6.08 3.84 -12.07
C PHE A 107 -6.21 3.50 -10.59
N SER A 108 -5.86 2.27 -10.25
CA SER A 108 -5.69 1.81 -8.89
C SER A 108 -4.49 0.88 -8.78
N ILE A 109 -3.86 0.90 -7.61
CA ILE A 109 -2.86 -0.09 -7.20
C ILE A 109 -3.41 -0.72 -5.93
N ASP A 110 -3.62 -2.04 -5.93
CA ASP A 110 -4.03 -2.79 -4.76
C ASP A 110 -2.88 -3.72 -4.38
N ILE A 111 -2.32 -3.51 -3.19
CA ILE A 111 -1.19 -4.26 -2.65
C ILE A 111 -1.70 -5.09 -1.50
N GLU A 112 -1.64 -6.39 -1.65
CA GLU A 112 -1.96 -7.35 -0.60
C GLU A 112 -0.67 -8.05 -0.18
N THR A 113 -0.45 -8.20 1.12
CA THR A 113 0.77 -8.80 1.67
C THR A 113 0.44 -9.78 2.78
N HIS A 114 1.05 -10.97 2.68
CA HIS A 114 1.05 -11.97 3.74
C HIS A 114 2.46 -12.17 4.27
N TYR A 115 2.60 -12.14 5.59
CA TYR A 115 3.85 -12.47 6.27
C TYR A 115 3.81 -13.93 6.70
N LYS A 116 4.69 -14.77 6.14
CA LYS A 116 4.74 -16.22 6.40
C LYS A 116 6.11 -16.63 6.93
N PRO A 117 6.18 -17.59 7.87
CA PRO A 117 7.44 -18.12 8.39
C PRO A 117 8.01 -19.17 7.44
N ASP A 118 8.27 -18.79 6.18
CA ASP A 118 8.82 -19.66 5.14
C ASP A 118 9.84 -18.90 4.26
N THR A 119 10.39 -19.60 3.26
CA THR A 119 11.38 -19.05 2.33
C THR A 119 10.78 -18.57 1.00
N GLY A 120 9.46 -18.32 0.96
CA GLY A 120 8.75 -17.91 -0.27
C GLY A 120 8.46 -19.06 -1.23
N THR A 121 8.38 -20.29 -0.72
CA THR A 121 8.12 -21.49 -1.54
C THR A 121 6.65 -21.90 -1.56
N LYS A 122 5.82 -21.28 -0.71
CA LYS A 122 4.40 -21.59 -0.67
C LYS A 122 3.70 -21.03 -1.90
N GLU A 123 3.04 -21.90 -2.64
CA GLU A 123 2.22 -21.52 -3.78
C GLU A 123 0.83 -21.04 -3.34
N ASP A 124 0.22 -20.19 -4.18
CA ASP A 124 -1.16 -19.72 -4.07
C ASP A 124 -1.52 -19.08 -2.71
N VAL A 125 -0.60 -18.29 -2.15
CA VAL A 125 -0.77 -17.65 -0.83
C VAL A 125 -2.00 -16.74 -0.79
N PHE A 126 -2.36 -16.14 -1.92
CA PHE A 126 -3.47 -15.20 -2.08
C PHE A 126 -4.78 -15.87 -2.54
N ASN A 127 -4.80 -17.19 -2.73
CA ASN A 127 -5.94 -17.95 -3.27
C ASN A 127 -6.50 -17.33 -4.56
N LEU A 128 -5.62 -17.03 -5.52
CA LEU A 128 -5.99 -16.33 -6.75
C LEU A 128 -6.95 -17.21 -7.58
N SER A 129 -7.97 -16.59 -8.18
CA SER A 129 -8.83 -17.28 -9.13
C SER A 129 -8.05 -17.67 -10.40
N SER A 130 -8.57 -18.64 -11.16
CA SER A 130 -7.95 -19.07 -12.42
C SER A 130 -7.75 -17.92 -13.43
N SER A 131 -8.59 -16.89 -13.39
CA SER A 131 -8.47 -15.70 -14.23
C SER A 131 -7.38 -14.71 -13.78
N GLU A 132 -6.96 -14.79 -12.52
CA GLU A 132 -5.94 -13.91 -11.92
C GLU A 132 -4.55 -14.51 -11.96
N LYS A 133 -4.45 -15.84 -12.07
CA LYS A 133 -3.17 -16.52 -12.21
C LYS A 133 -2.46 -16.07 -13.49
N PRO A 134 -1.12 -15.89 -13.46
CA PRO A 134 -0.36 -15.61 -14.66
C PRO A 134 -0.67 -16.67 -15.72
N ARG A 135 -0.89 -16.25 -16.97
CA ARG A 135 -0.96 -17.22 -18.08
C ARG A 135 0.41 -17.91 -18.15
N GLU A 136 0.41 -19.24 -18.06
CA GLU A 136 1.62 -20.02 -18.32
C GLU A 136 2.15 -19.67 -19.72
N PRO A 137 3.48 -19.51 -19.88
CA PRO A 137 4.09 -19.15 -21.15
C PRO A 137 3.89 -20.21 -22.24
#